data_AF-A0A849DVB4-F1
#
_entry.id   AF-A0A849DVB4-F1
#
_cell.length_a   1.000
_cell.length_b   1.000
_cell.length_c   1.000
_cell.angle_alpha   90.00
_cell.angle_beta   90.00
_cell.angle_gamma   90.00
#
_symmetry.space_group_name_H-M   'P 1'
#
loop_
_entity.id
_entity.type
_entity.pdbx_description
1 polymer ?
#
loop_
_entity_poly.entity_id
_entity_poly.type
_entity_poly.pdbx_seq_one_letter_code
_entity_poly.pdbx_strand_id
1 'polypeptide(L)'
;MMKASEKTELALIAAVVTTAVLFNRYLPPRIESGYLILVLGLLFLFQTLLRDLWLLFRQRSRSRDSMPVANCMCLEAGIGFVPVVASGILLWGGFSRVLNISVWAWTGAVAGVLLTGFWLKDYVIELRPLRIRKDPDHINFIFGRKQPK
;
A
#
# COMPACT_ATOMS: atom_id res chain seq x y z
N MET A 1 -4.85 -7.27 -22.75
CA MET A 1 -5.86 -6.18 -22.85
C MET A 1 -6.07 -5.64 -21.44
N MET A 2 -5.61 -4.42 -21.13
CA MET A 2 -5.71 -3.86 -19.76
C MET A 2 -7.17 -3.63 -19.38
N LYS A 3 -7.56 -4.05 -18.18
CA LYS A 3 -8.90 -3.81 -17.63
C LYS A 3 -9.06 -2.31 -17.32
N ALA A 4 -10.28 -1.79 -17.43
CA ALA A 4 -10.56 -0.38 -17.15
C ALA A 4 -10.18 0.04 -15.72
N SER A 5 -10.25 -0.89 -14.75
CA SER A 5 -9.82 -0.67 -13.36
C SER A 5 -8.31 -0.46 -13.23
N GLU A 6 -7.50 -1.18 -14.01
CA GLU A 6 -6.04 -1.03 -14.00
C GLU A 6 -5.63 0.34 -14.56
N LYS A 7 -6.36 0.84 -15.58
CA LYS A 7 -6.12 2.18 -16.12
C LYS A 7 -6.43 3.28 -15.10
N THR A 8 -7.51 3.16 -14.34
CA THR A 8 -7.86 4.15 -13.32
C THR A 8 -6.85 4.16 -12.17
N GLU A 9 -6.34 3.00 -11.76
CA GLU A 9 -5.29 2.93 -10.73
C GLU A 9 -3.96 3.50 -11.23
N LEU A 10 -3.58 3.20 -12.48
CA LEU A 10 -2.37 3.76 -13.07
C LEU A 10 -2.47 5.28 -13.22
N ALA A 11 -3.65 5.79 -13.59
CA ALA A 11 -3.93 7.23 -13.65
C ALA A 11 -3.87 7.88 -12.27
N LEU A 12 -4.37 7.20 -11.22
CA LEU A 12 -4.27 7.69 -9.85
C LEU A 12 -2.81 7.76 -9.39
N ILE A 13 -2.00 6.74 -9.70
CA ILE A 13 -0.56 6.74 -9.41
C ILE A 13 0.13 7.89 -10.14
N ALA A 14 -0.15 8.07 -11.43
CA ALA A 14 0.38 9.17 -12.22
C ALA A 14 -0.02 10.53 -11.65
N ALA A 15 -1.26 10.69 -11.18
CA ALA A 15 -1.73 11.91 -10.54
C ALA A 15 -0.97 12.18 -9.23
N VAL A 16 -0.81 11.18 -8.36
CA VAL A 16 -0.07 11.33 -7.10
C VAL A 16 1.40 11.66 -7.34
N VAL A 17 2.06 10.99 -8.28
CA VAL A 17 3.45 11.30 -8.67
C VAL A 17 3.56 12.73 -9.20
N THR A 18 2.63 13.14 -10.06
CA THR A 18 2.61 14.51 -10.61
C THR A 18 2.42 15.54 -9.49
N THR A 19 1.52 15.27 -8.53
CA THR A 19 1.38 16.15 -7.36
C THR A 19 2.66 16.18 -6.53
N ALA A 20 3.36 15.06 -6.31
CA ALA A 20 4.63 15.07 -5.58
C ALA A 20 5.70 15.95 -6.26
N VAL A 21 5.75 15.94 -7.61
CA VAL A 21 6.62 16.83 -8.38
C VAL A 21 6.21 18.30 -8.23
N LEU A 22 4.91 18.60 -8.31
CA LEU A 22 4.41 19.98 -8.17
C LEU A 22 4.61 20.54 -6.77
N PHE A 23 4.45 19.71 -5.74
CA PHE A 23 4.65 20.07 -4.33
C PHE A 23 6.12 19.97 -3.89
N ASN A 24 7.06 19.73 -4.80
CA ASN A 24 8.48 19.65 -4.50
C ASN A 24 9.04 20.88 -3.76
N ARG A 25 8.48 22.09 -4.00
CA ARG A 25 8.89 23.30 -3.27
C ARG A 25 8.61 23.24 -1.76
N TYR A 26 7.68 22.39 -1.33
CA TYR A 26 7.33 22.19 0.08
C TYR A 26 8.00 20.95 0.68
N LEU A 27 8.67 20.13 -0.15
CA LEU A 27 9.37 18.94 0.35
C LEU A 27 10.70 19.37 0.98
N PRO A 28 10.99 18.93 2.22
CA PRO A 28 12.24 19.27 2.87
C PRO A 28 13.42 18.64 2.11
N PRO A 29 14.42 19.42 1.69
CA PRO A 29 15.60 18.89 0.99
C PRO A 29 16.51 18.07 1.92
N ARG A 30 16.39 18.30 3.23
CA ARG A 30 17.07 17.53 4.27
C ARG A 30 16.02 16.84 5.11
N ILE A 31 16.04 15.52 5.08
CA ILE A 31 15.16 14.70 5.90
C ILE A 31 15.97 13.58 6.53
N GLU A 32 15.61 13.27 7.75
CA GLU A 32 16.15 12.13 8.46
C GLU A 32 15.64 10.81 7.85
N SER A 33 16.51 9.81 7.72
CA SER A 33 16.20 8.54 7.08
C SER A 33 15.01 7.81 7.72
N GLY A 34 14.87 7.91 9.05
CA GLY A 34 13.73 7.35 9.78
C GLY A 34 12.41 7.97 9.33
N TYR A 35 12.34 9.30 9.22
CA TYR A 35 11.16 10.01 8.75
C TYR A 35 10.87 9.75 7.28
N LEU A 36 11.90 9.64 6.44
CA LEU A 36 11.72 9.28 5.02
C LEU A 36 11.02 7.93 4.88
N ILE A 37 11.53 6.90 5.57
CA ILE A 37 10.95 5.55 5.52
C ILE A 37 9.53 5.56 6.08
N LEU A 38 9.29 6.31 7.15
CA LEU A 38 7.95 6.46 7.74
C LEU A 38 6.96 7.09 6.75
N VAL A 39 7.32 8.21 6.11
CA VAL A 39 6.46 8.91 5.13
C VAL A 39 6.15 8.00 3.94
N LEU A 40 7.16 7.29 3.41
CA LEU A 40 6.98 6.35 2.30
C LEU A 40 6.11 5.14 2.71
N GLY A 41 6.30 4.61 3.92
CA GLY A 41 5.47 3.52 4.46
C GLY A 41 4.01 3.95 4.68
N LEU A 42 3.79 5.15 5.22
CA LEU A 42 2.47 5.73 5.36
C LEU A 42 1.79 5.96 4.01
N LEU A 43 2.54 6.45 3.02
CA LEU A 43 2.01 6.62 1.66
C LEU A 43 1.57 5.28 1.06
N PHE A 44 2.38 4.23 1.23
CA PHE A 44 2.04 2.87 0.80
C PHE A 44 0.75 2.39 1.47
N LEU A 45 0.66 2.47 2.79
CA LEU A 45 -0.52 2.05 3.55
C LEU A 45 -1.77 2.86 3.17
N PHE A 46 -1.62 4.17 2.96
CA PHE A 46 -2.71 5.03 2.55
C PHE A 46 -3.24 4.67 1.16
N GLN A 47 -2.35 4.36 0.20
CA GLN A 47 -2.72 3.86 -1.11
C GLN A 47 -3.48 2.53 -1.00
N THR A 48 -2.98 1.58 -0.20
CA THR A 48 -3.65 0.30 0.07
C THR A 48 -5.04 0.51 0.67
N LEU A 49 -5.16 1.42 1.64
CA LEU A 49 -6.43 1.72 2.30
C LEU A 49 -7.45 2.34 1.35
N LEU A 50 -7.05 3.32 0.54
CA LEU A 50 -7.95 3.93 -0.45
C LEU A 50 -8.45 2.90 -1.46
N ARG A 51 -7.58 1.99 -1.90
CA ARG A 51 -7.96 0.92 -2.82
C ARG A 51 -8.94 -0.06 -2.17
N ASP A 52 -8.66 -0.49 -0.95
CA ASP A 52 -9.54 -1.40 -0.21
C ASP A 52 -10.91 -0.77 0.06
N LEU A 53 -10.93 0.52 0.44
CA LEU A 53 -12.17 1.28 0.61
C LEU A 53 -12.95 1.40 -0.71
N TRP A 54 -12.25 1.64 -1.83
CA TRP A 54 -12.87 1.68 -3.17
C TRP A 54 -13.48 0.33 -3.57
N LEU A 55 -12.79 -0.79 -3.31
CA LEU A 55 -13.31 -2.14 -3.57
C LEU A 55 -14.53 -2.44 -2.70
N LEU A 56 -14.49 -2.07 -1.41
CA LEU A 56 -15.63 -2.19 -0.51
C LEU A 56 -16.84 -1.37 -0.98
N PHE A 57 -16.63 -0.12 -1.42
CA PHE A 57 -17.70 0.70 -1.99
C PHE A 57 -18.29 0.09 -3.27
N ARG A 58 -17.43 -0.44 -4.15
CA ARG A 58 -17.87 -1.09 -5.40
C ARG A 58 -18.66 -2.37 -5.14
N GLN A 59 -18.22 -3.19 -4.20
CA GLN A 59 -18.93 -4.41 -3.82
C GLN A 59 -20.20 -4.13 -3.03
N ARG A 60 -20.28 -3.05 -2.24
CA ARG A 60 -21.55 -2.64 -1.62
C ARG A 60 -22.66 -2.44 -2.66
N SER A 61 -22.31 -2.12 -3.91
CA SER A 61 -23.23 -2.00 -5.05
C SER A 61 -23.56 -3.32 -5.77
N ARG A 62 -22.84 -4.42 -5.51
CA ARG A 62 -23.10 -5.76 -6.07
C ARG A 62 -23.41 -6.72 -4.92
N SER A 63 -24.66 -7.14 -4.81
CA SER A 63 -25.20 -7.99 -3.74
C SER A 63 -24.23 -9.08 -3.25
N ARG A 64 -24.18 -9.21 -1.91
CA ARG A 64 -23.37 -10.16 -1.14
C ARG A 64 -23.64 -11.62 -1.55
N ASP A 65 -22.84 -12.17 -2.43
CA ASP A 65 -22.64 -13.62 -2.46
C ASP A 65 -21.51 -13.97 -1.49
N SER A 66 -21.88 -14.78 -0.50
CA SER A 66 -21.08 -15.12 0.66
C SER A 66 -19.97 -16.08 0.25
N MET A 67 -18.78 -15.56 -0.06
CA MET A 67 -17.61 -16.40 -0.32
C MET A 67 -17.06 -17.01 0.99
N PRO A 68 -16.55 -18.26 0.93
CA PRO A 68 -16.04 -18.97 2.10
C PRO A 68 -14.85 -18.25 2.74
N VAL A 69 -14.90 -18.15 4.08
CA VAL A 69 -13.90 -17.49 4.92
C VAL A 69 -12.59 -18.30 4.91
N ALA A 70 -11.69 -17.98 3.98
CA ALA A 70 -10.31 -18.45 4.01
C ALA A 70 -9.47 -17.51 4.88
N ASN A 71 -8.62 -18.06 5.77
CA ASN A 71 -7.62 -17.30 6.54
C ASN A 71 -6.49 -16.83 5.59
N CYS A 72 -6.80 -15.80 4.81
CA CYS A 72 -5.87 -15.13 3.93
C CYS A 72 -5.33 -13.89 4.65
N MET A 73 -4.01 -13.69 4.62
CA MET A 73 -3.41 -12.43 5.01
C MET A 73 -2.92 -11.75 3.74
N CYS A 74 -3.36 -10.52 3.51
CA CYS A 74 -2.91 -9.80 2.33
C CYS A 74 -1.45 -9.44 2.50
N LEU A 75 -0.66 -9.84 1.51
CA LEU A 75 0.78 -9.58 1.48
C LEU A 75 1.06 -8.08 1.61
N GLU A 76 0.15 -7.27 1.06
CA GLU A 76 0.25 -5.81 1.05
C GLU A 76 0.19 -5.18 2.44
N ALA A 77 -0.70 -5.62 3.33
CA ALA A 77 -0.76 -5.11 4.70
C ALA A 77 0.50 -5.50 5.49
N GLY A 78 1.00 -6.71 5.27
CA GLY A 78 2.26 -7.18 5.87
C GLY A 78 3.45 -6.34 5.41
N ILE A 79 3.64 -6.18 4.10
CA ILE A 79 4.75 -5.40 3.52
C ILE A 79 4.63 -3.92 3.89
N GLY A 80 3.41 -3.35 3.91
CA GLY A 80 3.18 -1.96 4.29
C GLY A 80 3.49 -1.65 5.77
N PHE A 81 3.38 -2.65 6.65
CA PHE A 81 3.68 -2.47 8.08
C PHE A 81 5.19 -2.49 8.39
N VAL A 82 5.97 -3.24 7.61
CA VAL A 82 7.44 -3.33 7.77
C VAL A 82 8.13 -1.95 7.82
N PRO A 83 7.92 -1.02 6.88
CA PRO A 83 8.57 0.30 6.92
C PRO A 83 8.13 1.14 8.13
N VAL A 84 6.89 0.98 8.62
CA VAL A 84 6.42 1.69 9.82
C VAL A 84 7.14 1.18 11.07
N VAL A 85 7.28 -0.14 11.22
CA VAL A 85 8.04 -0.72 12.34
C VAL A 85 9.52 -0.37 12.24
N ALA A 86 10.11 -0.52 11.05
CA ALA A 86 11.52 -0.24 10.82
C ALA A 86 11.86 1.23 11.09
N SER A 87 11.02 2.17 10.64
CA SER A 87 11.19 3.59 10.93
C SER A 87 11.05 3.90 12.42
N GLY A 88 10.08 3.28 13.11
CA GLY A 88 9.95 3.39 14.57
C GLY A 88 11.22 2.96 15.32
N ILE A 89 11.81 1.83 14.93
CA ILE A 89 13.07 1.34 15.51
C ILE A 89 14.23 2.30 15.21
N LEU A 90 14.32 2.83 13.98
CA LEU A 90 15.39 3.77 13.60
C LEU A 90 15.31 5.10 14.35
N LEU A 91 14.10 5.63 14.52
CA LEU A 91 13.86 6.88 15.25
C LEU A 91 14.10 6.69 16.75
N TRP A 92 13.60 5.60 17.34
CA TRP A 92 13.81 5.29 18.75
C TRP A 92 15.27 4.99 19.08
N GLY A 93 15.96 4.26 18.20
CA GLY A 93 17.36 3.89 18.39
C GLY A 93 18.36 5.00 18.09
N GLY A 94 17.93 6.18 17.62
CA GLY A 94 18.83 7.29 17.28
C GLY A 94 19.75 7.01 16.08
N PHE A 95 19.48 5.97 15.28
CA PHE A 95 20.26 5.61 14.09
C PHE A 95 19.86 6.42 12.85
N SER A 96 18.93 7.35 13.00
CA SER A 96 18.45 8.23 11.95
C SER A 96 19.60 9.13 11.45
N ARG A 97 19.87 9.07 10.14
CA ARG A 97 20.88 9.94 9.50
C ARG A 97 20.18 10.97 8.63
N VAL A 98 20.68 12.19 8.66
CA VAL A 98 20.19 13.25 7.76
C VAL A 98 20.65 12.92 6.34
N LEU A 99 19.67 12.72 5.45
CA LEU A 99 19.89 12.52 4.03
C LEU A 99 19.55 13.81 3.29
N ASN A 100 20.42 14.18 2.34
CA ASN A 100 20.14 15.24 1.39
C ASN A 100 19.49 14.61 0.17
N ILE A 101 18.19 14.85 -0.02
CA ILE A 101 17.40 14.18 -1.04
C ILE A 101 17.11 15.17 -2.17
N SER A 102 17.56 14.81 -3.37
CA SER A 102 17.21 15.57 -4.57
C SER A 102 15.75 15.37 -4.94
N VAL A 103 15.19 16.33 -5.66
CA VAL A 103 13.83 16.29 -6.21
C VAL A 103 13.54 14.98 -6.94
N TRP A 104 14.50 14.53 -7.75
CA TRP A 104 14.41 13.30 -8.52
C TRP A 104 14.40 12.06 -7.64
N ALA A 105 15.18 12.05 -6.56
CA ALA A 105 15.18 10.96 -5.60
C ALA A 105 13.85 10.88 -4.83
N TRP A 106 13.27 12.02 -4.44
CA TRP A 106 11.92 12.08 -3.85
C TRP A 106 10.86 11.54 -4.81
N THR A 107 10.88 12.00 -6.06
CA THR A 107 9.94 11.58 -7.10
C THR A 107 10.07 10.08 -7.38
N GLY A 108 11.30 9.59 -7.51
CA GLY A 108 11.60 8.18 -7.72
C GLY A 108 11.16 7.31 -6.56
N ALA A 109 11.36 7.75 -5.31
CA ALA A 109 10.92 7.04 -4.12
C ALA A 109 9.40 6.94 -4.05
N VAL A 110 8.68 8.05 -4.26
CA VAL A 110 7.22 8.09 -4.31
C VAL A 110 6.68 7.19 -5.42
N ALA A 111 7.21 7.33 -6.65
CA ALA A 111 6.79 6.50 -7.78
C ALA A 111 7.07 5.01 -7.52
N GLY A 112 8.26 4.69 -7.00
CA GLY A 112 8.65 3.32 -6.67
C GLY A 112 7.73 2.67 -5.64
N VAL A 113 7.39 3.39 -4.57
CA VAL A 113 6.43 2.91 -3.55
C VAL A 113 5.06 2.67 -4.17
N LEU A 114 4.55 3.63 -4.95
CA LEU A 114 3.21 3.51 -5.54
C LEU A 114 3.11 2.39 -6.58
N LEU A 115 4.14 2.21 -7.40
CA LEU A 115 4.25 1.12 -8.37
C LEU A 115 4.39 -0.23 -7.67
N THR A 116 5.14 -0.28 -6.56
CA THR A 116 5.28 -1.50 -5.77
C THR A 116 3.93 -1.90 -5.15
N GLY A 117 3.15 -0.94 -4.65
CA GLY A 117 1.79 -1.20 -4.16
C GLY A 117 0.85 -1.68 -5.26
N PHE A 118 0.97 -1.11 -6.47
CA PHE A 118 0.22 -1.58 -7.64
C PHE A 118 0.62 -3.00 -8.07
N TRP A 119 1.90 -3.36 -7.97
CA TRP A 119 2.37 -4.67 -8.36
C TRP A 119 2.00 -5.76 -7.34
N LEU A 120 2.06 -5.42 -6.05
CA LEU A 120 1.70 -6.31 -4.94
C LEU A 120 0.19 -6.51 -4.79
N LYS A 121 -0.64 -5.70 -5.45
CA LYS A 121 -2.10 -5.67 -5.27
C LYS A 121 -2.81 -7.00 -5.50
N ASP A 122 -2.26 -7.86 -6.35
CA ASP A 122 -2.88 -9.12 -6.72
C ASP A 122 -2.35 -10.28 -5.85
N TYR A 123 -1.43 -10.05 -4.92
CA TYR A 123 -0.75 -11.11 -4.18
C TYR A 123 -1.35 -11.32 -2.78
N VAL A 124 -1.79 -12.56 -2.53
CA VAL A 124 -2.32 -13.02 -1.25
C VAL A 124 -1.42 -14.10 -0.67
N ILE A 125 -1.18 -14.09 0.63
CA ILE A 125 -0.62 -15.23 1.35
C ILE A 125 -1.76 -16.02 1.98
N GLU A 126 -1.97 -17.25 1.51
CA GLU A 126 -2.77 -18.24 2.22
C GLU A 126 -1.92 -18.76 3.41
N LEU A 127 -2.41 -18.67 4.65
CA LEU A 127 -1.64 -19.10 5.84
C LEU A 127 -1.65 -20.62 6.06
N ARG A 128 -2.58 -21.35 5.42
CA ARG A 128 -2.69 -22.81 5.54
C ARG A 128 -3.18 -23.42 4.21
N PRO A 129 -2.30 -23.99 3.37
CA PRO A 129 -0.83 -24.02 3.43
C PRO A 129 -0.20 -22.68 3.05
N LEU A 130 1.02 -22.37 3.55
CA LEU A 130 1.83 -21.19 3.16
C LEU A 130 2.04 -21.14 1.65
N ARG A 131 1.13 -20.49 0.94
CA ARG A 131 1.14 -20.44 -0.52
C ARG A 131 0.80 -19.04 -0.97
N ILE A 132 1.68 -18.50 -1.81
CA ILE A 132 1.45 -17.21 -2.46
C ILE A 132 0.54 -17.48 -3.65
N ARG A 133 -0.66 -16.90 -3.63
CA ARG A 133 -1.62 -17.02 -4.72
C ARG A 133 -1.90 -15.62 -5.29
N LYS A 134 -2.01 -15.56 -6.61
CA LYS A 134 -2.46 -14.37 -7.30
C LYS A 134 -3.99 -14.37 -7.33
N ASP A 135 -4.62 -13.45 -6.59
CA ASP A 135 -6.07 -13.27 -6.58
C ASP A 135 -6.41 -11.80 -6.90
N PRO A 136 -6.95 -11.51 -8.09
CA PRO A 136 -7.20 -10.14 -8.55
C PRO A 136 -8.45 -9.46 -7.94
N ASP A 137 -9.27 -10.18 -7.16
CA ASP A 137 -10.51 -9.63 -6.56
C ASP A 137 -10.59 -9.91 -5.03
N HIS A 138 -9.44 -10.04 -4.35
CA HIS A 138 -9.41 -10.23 -2.90
C HIS A 138 -9.59 -8.91 -2.13
N ILE A 139 -10.32 -8.96 -1.02
CA ILE A 139 -10.54 -7.83 -0.11
C ILE A 139 -9.73 -8.05 1.16
N ASN A 140 -9.14 -6.97 1.69
CA ASN A 140 -8.27 -7.03 2.85
C ASN A 140 -9.04 -7.14 4.19
N PHE A 141 -10.29 -6.69 4.22
CA PHE A 141 -11.18 -6.73 5.38
C PHE A 141 -12.06 -8.00 5.44
N ILE A 142 -11.64 -9.00 6.20
CA ILE A 142 -12.47 -10.15 6.58
C ILE A 142 -13.13 -9.88 7.94
N PHE A 143 -14.34 -9.31 7.97
CA PHE A 143 -15.21 -9.39 9.16
C PHE A 143 -16.13 -10.62 9.04
N GLY A 144 -15.53 -11.80 9.23
CA GLY A 144 -16.27 -13.06 9.34
C GLY A 144 -16.55 -13.39 10.80
N ARG A 145 -17.66 -12.89 11.36
CA ARG A 145 -18.18 -13.44 12.63
C ARG A 145 -18.57 -14.89 12.34
N LYS A 146 -17.94 -15.87 12.99
CA LYS A 146 -18.42 -17.27 13.00
C LYS A 146 -19.92 -17.24 13.29
N GLN A 147 -20.75 -17.74 12.38
CA GLN A 147 -22.08 -18.20 12.79
C GLN A 147 -21.87 -19.48 13.60
N PRO A 148 -22.21 -19.50 14.90
CA PRO A 148 -22.29 -20.76 15.62
C PRO A 148 -23.38 -21.61 14.96
N LYS A 149 -23.08 -22.89 14.74
CA LYS A 149 -24.05 -23.92 14.38
C LYS A 149 -25.14 -24.04 15.45
#